data_AF-A0A1C2DD99-F1
#
_entry.id   AF-A0A1C2DD99-F1
#
_cell.length_a   1.000
_cell.length_b   1.000
_cell.length_c   1.000
_cell.angle_alpha   90.00
_cell.angle_beta   90.00
_cell.angle_gamma   90.00
#
_symmetry.space_group_name_H-M   'P 1'
#
loop_
_entity.id
_entity.type
_entity.pdbx_description
1 polymer ?
#
loop_
_entity_poly.entity_id
_entity_poly.type
_entity_poly.pdbx_seq_one_letter_code
_entity_poly.pdbx_strand_id
1 'polypeptide(L)'
;MVSAERIPCINPRCRRTFKREHEDQETVCGDCFRMLPDAVRIEHRGFWREIRKWDRRITRTSDELKIESMKRARRQVSAKLAEHWDAHIKGYFSAPEKPVGLETFLEEIGL
;
A
#
# COMPACT_ATOMS: atom_id res chain seq x y z
N MET A 1 23.51 -17.43 5.81
CA MET A 1 22.68 -16.46 5.07
C MET A 1 22.35 -15.33 6.04
N VAL A 2 22.76 -14.09 5.74
CA VAL A 2 22.51 -12.95 6.62
C VAL A 2 21.08 -12.50 6.40
N SER A 3 20.17 -12.90 7.27
CA SER A 3 18.84 -12.30 7.35
C SER A 3 19.03 -10.83 7.73
N ALA A 4 18.88 -9.94 6.76
CA ALA A 4 19.01 -8.51 7.01
C ALA A 4 17.95 -8.09 8.05
N GLU A 5 18.39 -7.75 9.26
CA GLU A 5 17.56 -7.22 10.37
C GLU A 5 16.78 -5.96 9.98
N ARG A 6 17.15 -5.39 8.83
CA ARG A 6 16.57 -4.19 8.25
C ARG A 6 16.00 -4.49 6.88
N ILE A 7 14.85 -3.92 6.58
CA ILE A 7 14.26 -3.91 5.23
C ILE A 7 14.40 -2.51 4.61
N PRO A 8 14.76 -2.38 3.32
CA PRO A 8 14.79 -1.10 2.65
C PRO A 8 13.38 -0.60 2.31
N CYS A 9 13.25 0.70 2.08
CA CYS A 9 12.09 1.26 1.37
C CYS A 9 11.97 0.62 -0.02
N ILE A 10 10.76 0.30 -0.48
CA ILE A 10 10.51 -0.27 -1.81
C ILE A 10 10.95 0.65 -2.97
N ASN A 11 11.11 1.95 -2.72
CA ASN A 11 11.65 2.86 -3.71
C ASN A 11 13.16 2.63 -3.86
N PRO A 12 13.65 2.14 -5.02
CA PRO A 12 15.07 1.81 -5.22
C PRO A 12 15.99 3.04 -5.12
N ARG A 13 15.46 4.25 -5.33
CA ARG A 13 16.20 5.51 -5.18
C ARG A 13 16.26 5.99 -3.72
N CYS A 14 15.51 5.35 -2.81
CA CYS A 14 15.48 5.70 -1.39
C CYS A 14 16.44 4.82 -0.58
N ARG A 15 17.22 5.43 0.32
CA ARG A 15 18.19 4.71 1.17
C ARG A 15 17.69 4.44 2.59
N ARG A 16 16.41 4.72 2.89
CA ARG A 16 15.85 4.49 4.23
C ARG A 16 15.62 3.02 4.48
N THR A 17 15.88 2.60 5.71
CA THR A 17 15.70 1.22 6.18
C THR A 17 14.91 1.18 7.48
N PHE A 18 14.21 0.07 7.70
CA PHE A 18 13.31 -0.13 8.83
C PHE A 18 13.62 -1.45 9.51
N LYS A 19 13.33 -1.56 10.81
CA LYS A 19 13.44 -2.85 11.52
C LYS A 19 12.50 -3.86 10.85
N ARG A 20 13.03 -5.05 10.55
CA ARG A 20 12.23 -6.17 10.05
C ARG A 20 11.41 -6.77 11.20
N GLU A 21 10.12 -6.91 11.00
CA GLU A 21 9.17 -7.57 11.91
C GLU A 21 8.74 -8.94 11.37
N HIS A 22 8.66 -9.08 10.04
CA HIS A 22 8.28 -10.32 9.35
C HIS A 22 9.20 -10.62 8.17
N GLU A 23 9.33 -11.89 7.80
CA GLU A 23 10.25 -12.33 6.73
C GLU A 23 9.93 -11.67 5.38
N ASP A 24 8.66 -11.68 4.98
CA ASP A 24 8.16 -11.13 3.71
C ASP A 24 7.72 -9.66 3.79
N GLN A 25 8.26 -8.90 4.75
CA GLN A 25 7.84 -7.52 4.97
C GLN A 25 8.42 -6.59 3.91
N GLU A 26 7.53 -5.83 3.28
CA GLU A 26 7.86 -4.68 2.44
C GLU A 26 7.35 -3.39 3.06
N THR A 27 7.99 -2.28 2.74
CA THR A 27 7.60 -0.99 3.32
C THR A 27 7.96 0.19 2.43
N VAL A 28 7.17 1.26 2.52
CA VAL A 28 7.43 2.53 1.85
C VAL A 28 7.57 3.61 2.92
N CYS A 29 8.66 4.39 2.86
CA CYS A 29 8.87 5.45 3.83
C CYS A 29 7.84 6.57 3.66
N GLY A 30 7.61 7.37 4.70
CA GLY A 30 6.64 8.46 4.68
C GLY A 30 6.86 9.47 3.55
N ASP A 31 8.11 9.80 3.23
CA ASP A 31 8.40 10.76 2.15
C ASP A 31 8.12 10.15 0.78
N CYS A 32 8.53 8.90 0.54
CA CYS A 32 8.19 8.22 -0.71
C CYS A 32 6.67 8.04 -0.84
N PHE A 33 5.98 7.73 0.25
CA PHE A 33 4.53 7.64 0.25
C PHE A 33 3.87 8.97 -0.14
N ARG A 34 4.45 10.12 0.24
CA ARG A 34 3.93 11.45 -0.16
C ARG A 34 4.14 11.78 -1.64
N MET A 35 5.05 11.10 -2.34
CA MET A 35 5.25 11.27 -3.79
C MET A 35 4.16 10.58 -4.62
N LEU A 36 3.41 9.64 -4.03
CA LEU A 36 2.31 8.97 -4.71
C LEU A 36 1.17 9.96 -5.03
N PRO A 37 0.38 9.70 -6.10
CA PRO A 37 -0.81 10.49 -6.40
C PRO A 37 -1.76 10.60 -5.21
N ASP A 38 -2.38 11.77 -5.03
CA ASP A 38 -3.27 12.07 -3.91
C ASP A 38 -4.39 11.05 -3.75
N ALA A 39 -5.01 10.65 -4.86
CA ALA A 39 -6.05 9.62 -4.89
C ALA A 39 -5.57 8.29 -4.28
N VAL A 40 -4.40 7.80 -4.69
CA VAL A 40 -3.78 6.56 -4.18
C VAL A 40 -3.51 6.66 -2.68
N ARG A 41 -3.02 7.81 -2.22
CA ARG A 41 -2.73 8.06 -0.80
C ARG A 41 -4.01 8.09 0.05
N ILE A 42 -5.05 8.77 -0.43
CA ILE A 42 -6.33 8.93 0.25
C ILE A 42 -7.03 7.57 0.37
N GLU A 43 -7.09 6.80 -0.71
CA GLU A 43 -7.70 5.48 -0.75
C GLU A 43 -6.99 4.48 0.18
N HIS A 44 -5.65 4.41 0.11
CA HIS A 44 -4.86 3.54 0.98
C HIS A 44 -5.09 3.87 2.47
N ARG A 45 -5.11 5.15 2.82
CA ARG A 45 -5.45 5.59 4.19
C ARG A 45 -6.90 5.25 4.55
N GLY A 46 -7.82 5.29 3.59
CA GLY A 46 -9.21 4.88 3.73
C GLY A 46 -9.34 3.43 4.18
N PHE A 47 -8.69 2.50 3.48
CA PHE A 47 -8.67 1.09 3.86
C PHE A 47 -8.14 0.88 5.29
N TRP A 48 -7.04 1.53 5.65
CA TRP A 48 -6.50 1.47 7.01
C TRP A 48 -7.46 2.02 8.08
N ARG A 49 -8.22 3.09 7.78
CA ARG A 49 -9.25 3.61 8.70
C ARG A 49 -10.38 2.60 8.88
N GLU A 50 -10.81 1.96 7.80
CA GLU A 50 -11.89 0.96 7.83
C GLU A 50 -11.46 -0.31 8.59
N ILE A 51 -10.22 -0.78 8.41
CA ILE A 51 -9.65 -1.89 9.21
C ILE A 51 -9.67 -1.53 10.70
N ARG A 52 -9.13 -0.36 11.09
CA ARG A 52 -9.12 0.09 12.49
C ARG A 52 -10.53 0.29 13.07
N LYS A 53 -11.53 0.58 12.23
CA LYS A 53 -12.93 0.66 12.66
C LYS A 53 -13.45 -0.74 12.99
N TRP A 54 -13.19 -1.73 12.15
CA TRP A 54 -13.60 -3.11 12.43
C TRP A 54 -12.87 -3.69 13.64
N ASP A 55 -11.56 -3.50 13.76
CA ASP A 55 -10.79 -3.95 14.93
C ASP A 55 -11.38 -3.39 16.23
N ARG A 56 -11.69 -2.08 16.26
CA ARG A 56 -12.35 -1.43 17.42
C ARG A 56 -13.76 -1.96 17.72
N ARG A 57 -14.51 -2.39 16.71
CA ARG A 57 -15.86 -2.96 16.91
C ARG A 57 -15.80 -4.39 17.43
N ILE A 58 -14.85 -5.17 16.93
CA ILE A 58 -14.61 -6.54 17.38
C ILE A 58 -14.28 -6.56 18.88
N THR A 59 -13.44 -5.64 19.36
CA THR A 59 -13.07 -5.58 20.79
C THR A 59 -14.19 -5.08 21.72
N ARG A 60 -15.32 -4.62 21.19
CA ARG A 60 -16.43 -4.04 21.97
C ARG A 60 -17.59 -4.99 22.21
N THR A 61 -17.54 -6.20 21.67
CA THR A 61 -18.60 -7.19 21.83
C THR A 61 -18.00 -8.54 22.21
N SER A 62 -18.78 -9.37 22.89
CA SER A 62 -18.47 -10.76 23.21
C SER A 62 -19.30 -11.75 22.39
N ASP A 63 -20.18 -11.26 21.52
CA ASP A 63 -21.04 -12.08 20.65
C ASP A 63 -20.21 -12.68 19.52
N GLU A 64 -19.96 -13.99 19.61
CA GLU A 64 -19.06 -14.71 18.70
C GLU A 64 -19.52 -14.67 17.23
N LEU A 65 -20.83 -14.75 16.98
CA LEU A 65 -21.38 -14.70 15.62
C LEU A 65 -21.18 -13.32 14.98
N LYS A 66 -21.37 -12.26 15.77
CA LYS A 66 -21.09 -10.89 15.34
C LYS A 66 -19.59 -10.66 15.12
N ILE A 67 -18.75 -11.17 16.01
CA ILE A 67 -17.29 -11.10 15.87
C ILE A 67 -16.86 -11.74 14.55
N GLU A 68 -17.33 -12.95 14.25
CA GLU A 68 -16.92 -13.65 13.03
C GLU A 68 -17.39 -12.94 11.76
N SER A 69 -18.62 -12.40 11.77
CA SER A 69 -19.13 -11.57 10.67
C SER A 69 -18.26 -10.31 10.46
N MET A 70 -17.87 -9.64 11.54
CA MET A 70 -16.99 -8.47 11.46
C MET A 70 -15.58 -8.82 11.02
N LYS A 71 -15.03 -9.95 11.47
CA LYS A 71 -13.74 -10.48 11.00
C LYS A 71 -13.78 -10.75 9.49
N ARG A 72 -14.88 -11.29 8.97
CA ARG A 72 -15.06 -11.48 7.52
C ARG A 72 -15.03 -10.16 6.77
N ALA A 73 -15.76 -9.14 7.22
CA ALA A 73 -15.71 -7.80 6.62
C ALA A 73 -14.30 -7.19 6.69
N ARG A 74 -13.62 -7.30 7.84
CA ARG A 74 -12.24 -6.84 8.04
C ARG A 74 -11.26 -7.53 7.09
N ARG A 75 -11.40 -8.85 6.87
CA ARG A 75 -10.60 -9.63 5.91
C ARG A 75 -10.80 -9.14 4.48
N GLN A 76 -12.03 -8.85 4.06
CA GLN A 76 -12.30 -8.30 2.72
C GLN A 76 -11.61 -6.95 2.50
N VAL A 77 -11.66 -6.05 3.48
CA VAL A 77 -10.95 -4.75 3.39
C VAL A 77 -9.43 -4.96 3.39
N SER A 78 -8.93 -5.93 4.16
CA SER A 78 -7.49 -6.27 4.17
C SER A 78 -7.02 -6.80 2.81
N ALA A 79 -7.84 -7.61 2.13
CA ALA A 79 -7.55 -8.09 0.78
C ALA A 79 -7.48 -6.93 -0.23
N LYS A 80 -8.45 -6.00 -0.18
CA LYS A 80 -8.42 -4.78 -1.01
C LYS A 80 -7.20 -3.91 -0.74
N LEU A 81 -6.79 -3.78 0.53
CA LEU A 81 -5.58 -3.05 0.91
C LEU A 81 -4.33 -3.68 0.29
N ALA A 82 -4.22 -5.02 0.31
CA ALA A 82 -3.09 -5.74 -0.27
C ALA A 82 -3.06 -5.59 -1.80
N GLU A 83 -4.21 -5.78 -2.47
CA GLU A 83 -4.35 -5.57 -3.91
C GLU A 83 -3.98 -4.13 -4.30
N HIS A 84 -4.46 -3.13 -3.55
CA HIS A 84 -4.12 -1.72 -3.78
C HIS A 84 -2.62 -1.44 -3.60
N TRP A 85 -2.00 -2.08 -2.60
CA TRP A 85 -0.56 -1.97 -2.38
C TRP A 85 0.23 -2.49 -3.57
N ASP A 86 -0.09 -3.69 -4.06
CA ASP A 86 0.61 -4.30 -5.19
C ASP A 86 0.36 -3.53 -6.50
N ALA A 87 -0.89 -3.18 -6.79
CA ALA A 87 -1.27 -2.55 -8.04
C ALA A 87 -0.80 -1.10 -8.17
N HIS A 88 -0.92 -0.30 -7.09
CA HIS A 88 -0.74 1.15 -7.18
C HIS A 88 0.51 1.67 -6.47
N ILE A 89 0.92 1.04 -5.36
CA ILE A 89 2.05 1.55 -4.57
C ILE A 89 3.36 0.92 -5.05
N LYS A 90 3.43 -0.41 -5.15
CA LYS A 90 4.61 -1.07 -5.71
C LYS A 90 4.83 -0.69 -7.16
N GLY A 91 3.78 -0.79 -7.98
CA GLY A 91 3.86 -0.47 -9.41
C GLY A 91 4.45 0.91 -9.70
N TYR A 92 4.15 1.91 -8.86
CA TYR A 92 4.68 3.26 -8.98
C TYR A 92 6.21 3.33 -8.82
N PHE A 93 6.80 2.50 -7.96
CA PHE A 93 8.26 2.50 -7.72
C PHE A 93 9.02 1.44 -8.51
N SER A 94 8.33 0.38 -8.97
CA SER A 94 8.92 -0.70 -9.75
C SER A 94 8.98 -0.40 -11.25
N ALA A 95 8.20 0.55 -11.76
CA ALA A 95 8.26 0.96 -13.15
C ALA A 95 9.51 1.84 -13.38
N PRO A 96 10.53 1.39 -14.14
CA PRO A 96 11.47 2.33 -14.74
C PRO A 96 10.65 3.29 -15.61
N GLU A 97 10.90 4.58 -15.49
CA GLU A 97 10.26 5.66 -16.25
C GLU A 97 9.88 5.20 -17.66
N LYS A 98 8.59 5.33 -18.03
CA LYS A 98 8.21 5.31 -19.45
C LYS A 98 9.17 6.26 -20.19
N PRO A 99 9.71 5.85 -21.35
CA PRO A 99 10.70 6.65 -22.06
C PRO A 99 10.17 8.06 -22.27
N VAL A 100 10.99 9.05 -21.91
CA VAL A 100 10.79 10.46 -22.21
C VAL A 100 10.45 10.58 -23.70
N GLY A 101 9.24 11.05 -24.05
CA GLY A 101 8.85 11.24 -25.46
C GLY A 101 7.38 11.04 -25.84
N LEU A 102 6.41 11.12 -24.93
CA LEU A 102 4.97 11.08 -25.29
C LEU A 102 4.29 12.46 -25.31
N GLU A 103 4.99 13.54 -24.99
CA GLU A 103 4.44 14.90 -25.16
C GLU A 103 4.40 15.27 -26.66
N THR A 104 5.39 14.83 -27.46
CA THR A 104 5.46 15.11 -28.90
C THR A 104 4.51 14.24 -29.73
N PHE A 105 4.18 13.02 -29.28
CA PHE A 105 3.30 12.12 -30.04
C PHE A 105 1.82 12.50 -29.96
N LEU A 106 1.37 13.22 -28.93
CA LEU A 106 -0.01 13.68 -28.84
C LEU A 106 -0.26 14.97 -29.61
N GLU A 107 0.76 15.82 -29.82
CA GLU A 107 0.66 17.00 -30.69
C GLU A 107 0.66 16.63 -32.19
N GLU A 108 1.27 15.50 -32.59
CA GLU A 108 1.31 15.07 -34.00
C GLU A 108 0.02 14.40 -34.52
N ILE A 109 -0.91 13.98 -33.66
CA ILE A 109 -2.12 13.25 -34.07
C ILE A 109 -3.39 14.13 -34.03
N GLY A 110 -3.28 15.40 -33.66
CA GLY A 110 -4.31 16.42 -33.91
C GLY A 110 -5.73 16.04 -33.49
N LEU A 111 -5.93 15.73 -32.21
CA LEU A 111 -7.25 15.69 -31.56
C LEU A 111 -7.29 16.66 -30.37
#